data_AF-A0A961QFN3-F1
#
_entry.id   AF-A0A961QFN3-F1
#
_cell.length_a   1.000
_cell.length_b   1.000
_cell.length_c   1.000
_cell.angle_alpha   90.00
_cell.angle_beta   90.00
_cell.angle_gamma   90.00
#
_symmetry.space_group_name_H-M   'P 1'
#
loop_
_entity.id
_entity.type
_entity.pdbx_description
1 polymer ?
#
loop_
_entity_poly.entity_id
_entity_poly.type
_entity_poly.pdbx_seq_one_letter_code
_entity_poly.pdbx_strand_id
1 'polypeptide(L)' 'GMTSAIMNPCRPQEMEMVRAANVLNGTDANCMTWIKTYKDHAPAAAGAPAAAVAAAAAGGDSGGRRRGGRDARRARG' A
#
# COMPACT_ATOMS: atom_id res chain seq x y z
N GLY A 1 10.41 -0.49 12.45
CA GLY A 1 9.03 -0.78 12.06
C GLY A 1 8.97 -2.13 11.37
N MET A 2 7.83 -2.82 11.45
CA MET A 2 7.56 -4.08 10.74
C MET A 2 7.72 -3.88 9.22
N THR A 3 8.56 -4.68 8.55
CA THR A 3 8.88 -4.52 7.11
C THR A 3 8.03 -5.41 6.21
N SER A 4 7.44 -6.47 6.76
CA SER A 4 6.53 -7.40 6.08
C SER A 4 5.74 -8.22 7.12
N ALA A 5 4.62 -8.81 6.70
CA ALA A 5 3.78 -9.68 7.51
C ALA A 5 3.01 -10.68 6.63
N ILE A 6 2.72 -11.86 7.18
CA ILE A 6 1.83 -12.86 6.55
C ILE A 6 0.39 -12.50 6.93
N MET A 7 -0.41 -12.11 5.95
CA MET A 7 -1.82 -11.72 6.12
C MET A 7 -2.62 -12.09 4.87
N ASN A 8 -3.94 -11.92 4.90
CA ASN A 8 -4.81 -12.21 3.76
C ASN A 8 -5.03 -10.93 2.93
N PRO A 9 -4.38 -10.77 1.76
CA PRO A 9 -4.49 -9.56 0.96
C PRO A 9 -5.87 -9.42 0.28
N CYS A 10 -6.68 -10.48 0.25
CA CYS A 10 -7.99 -10.48 -0.39
C CYS A 10 -9.10 -9.92 0.51
N ARG A 11 -8.82 -9.71 1.81
CA ARG A 11 -9.79 -9.08 2.73
C ARG A 11 -9.59 -7.57 2.73
N PRO A 12 -10.56 -6.78 2.22
CA PRO A 12 -10.39 -5.34 2.06
C PRO A 12 -10.14 -4.63 3.39
N GLN A 13 -10.73 -5.11 4.49
CA GLN A 13 -10.52 -4.57 5.83
C GLN A 13 -9.05 -4.71 6.27
N GLU A 14 -8.40 -5.84 5.98
CA GLU A 14 -6.98 -6.03 6.34
C GLU A 14 -6.10 -5.04 5.56
N MET A 15 -6.37 -4.86 4.27
CA MET A 15 -5.63 -3.93 3.43
C MET A 15 -5.90 -2.46 3.75
N GLU A 16 -7.13 -2.11 4.18
CA GLU A 16 -7.46 -0.80 4.74
C GLU A 16 -6.61 -0.46 5.95
N MET A 17 -6.53 -1.40 6.91
CA MET A 17 -5.73 -1.21 8.12
C MET A 17 -4.24 -1.05 7.80
N VAL A 18 -3.70 -1.81 6.83
CA VAL A 18 -2.31 -1.65 6.38
C VAL A 18 -2.07 -0.29 5.75
N ARG A 19 -2.96 0.17 4.87
CA ARG A 19 -2.82 1.51 4.23
C ARG A 19 -2.92 2.63 5.27
N ALA A 20 -3.84 2.54 6.22
CA ALA A 20 -3.96 3.50 7.32
C ALA A 20 -2.67 3.54 8.16
N ALA A 21 -2.14 2.38 8.55
CA ALA A 21 -0.89 2.28 9.29
C ALA A 21 0.28 2.90 8.50
N ASN A 22 0.32 2.73 7.19
CA ASN A 22 1.39 3.29 6.37
C ASN A 22 1.36 4.83 6.32
N VAL A 23 0.17 5.43 6.27
CA VAL A 23 -0.02 6.88 6.37
C VAL A 23 0.44 7.39 7.74
N LEU A 24 -0.05 6.77 8.82
CA LEU A 24 0.27 7.18 10.19
C LEU A 24 1.76 7.02 10.52
N ASN A 25 2.43 6.02 9.94
CA ASN A 25 3.86 5.79 10.10
C ASN A 25 4.73 6.58 9.10
N GLY A 26 4.14 7.45 8.26
CA GLY A 26 4.87 8.27 7.29
C GLY A 26 5.54 7.48 6.16
N THR A 27 5.12 6.24 5.94
CA THR A 27 5.68 5.35 4.90
C THR A 27 4.94 5.45 3.55
N ASP A 28 3.76 6.07 3.52
CA ASP A 28 3.05 6.46 2.29
C ASP A 28 3.41 7.90 1.91
N ALA A 29 4.31 8.05 0.94
CA ALA A 29 4.79 9.37 0.51
C ALA A 29 3.65 10.25 0.02
N ASN A 30 3.50 11.42 0.65
CA ASN A 30 2.42 12.38 0.40
C ASN A 30 1.00 11.77 0.49
N CYS A 31 0.85 10.65 1.23
CA CYS A 31 -0.41 9.92 1.34
C CYS A 31 -1.00 9.51 -0.03
N MET A 32 -0.17 9.36 -1.07
CA MET A 32 -0.66 9.19 -2.44
C MET A 32 -1.40 7.87 -2.63
N THR A 33 -0.94 6.81 -1.97
CA THR A 33 -1.59 5.50 -2.03
C THR A 33 -2.96 5.57 -1.37
N TRP A 34 -3.04 6.21 -0.22
CA TRP A 34 -4.30 6.47 0.48
C TRP A 34 -5.28 7.26 -0.38
N ILE A 35 -4.86 8.43 -0.86
CA ILE A 35 -5.72 9.32 -1.66
C ILE A 35 -6.22 8.58 -2.91
N LYS A 36 -5.34 7.90 -3.65
CA LYS A 36 -5.75 7.15 -4.85
C LYS A 36 -6.77 6.05 -4.55
N THR A 37 -6.66 5.40 -3.39
CA THR A 37 -7.54 4.29 -3.01
C THR A 37 -8.89 4.79 -2.51
N TYR A 38 -8.93 5.87 -1.74
CA TYR A 38 -10.13 6.31 -1.02
C TYR A 38 -10.73 7.63 -1.54
N LYS A 39 -10.21 8.20 -2.65
CA LYS A 39 -10.69 9.48 -3.19
C LYS A 39 -12.21 9.55 -3.32
N ASP A 40 -12.81 8.51 -3.90
CA ASP A 40 -14.24 8.42 -4.17
C ASP A 40 -14.93 7.41 -3.24
N HIS A 41 -14.28 7.05 -2.12
CA HIS A 41 -14.81 6.05 -1.20
C HIS A 41 -15.93 6.63 -0.34
N ALA A 42 -17.13 6.08 -0.49
CA ALA A 42 -18.25 6.33 0.39
C ALA A 42 -18.25 5.29 1.53
N PRO A 43 -18.22 5.71 2.81
CA PRO A 43 -18.34 4.76 3.92
C PRO A 43 -19.67 4.02 3.82
N ALA A 44 -19.64 2.71 4.07
CA ALA A 44 -20.85 1.91 4.13
C ALA A 44 -21.80 2.47 5.20
N ALA A 45 -23.09 2.55 4.88
CA ALA A 45 -24.11 2.92 5.85
C ALA A 45 -24.09 1.94 7.03
N ALA A 46 -24.38 2.43 8.24
CA ALA A 46 -24.39 1.60 9.43
C ALA A 46 -25.31 0.37 9.23
N GLY A 47 -24.74 -0.83 9.35
CA GLY A 47 -25.45 -2.11 9.14
C GLY A 47 -25.38 -2.67 7.72
N ALA A 48 -24.78 -1.96 6.75
CA ALA A 48 -24.53 -2.49 5.40
C ALA A 48 -23.26 -3.35 5.36
N PRO A 49 -23.23 -4.44 4.58
CA PRO A 49 -21.99 -5.19 4.35
C PRO A 49 -20.95 -4.27 3.73
N ALA A 50 -19.69 -4.38 4.18
CA ALA A 50 -18.60 -3.57 3.69
C ALA A 50 -18.51 -3.69 2.16
N ALA A 51 -18.79 -2.58 1.46
CA ALA A 51 -18.62 -2.52 0.02
C ALA A 51 -17.13 -2.70 -0.28
N ALA A 52 -16.81 -3.61 -1.20
CA ALA A 52 -15.42 -3.81 -1.60
C ALA A 52 -14.92 -2.51 -2.26
N VAL A 53 -13.96 -1.84 -1.62
CA VAL A 53 -13.17 -0.81 -2.30
C VAL A 53 -12.53 -1.48 -3.49
N ALA A 54 -12.83 -1.01 -4.70
CA ALA A 54 -12.19 -1.51 -5.90
C ALA A 54 -10.68 -1.45 -5.66
N ALA A 55 -10.00 -2.59 -5.76
CA ALA A 55 -8.57 -2.68 -5.51
C ALA A 55 -7.86 -1.78 -6.52
N ALA A 56 -7.57 -0.53 -6.14
CA ALA A 56 -6.64 0.30 -6.87
C ALA A 56 -5.35 -0.52 -6.89
N ALA A 57 -5.04 -1.04 -8.08
CA ALA A 57 -3.98 -2.02 -8.27
C ALA A 57 -2.78 -1.60 -7.43
N ALA A 58 -2.37 -2.48 -6.52
CA ALA A 58 -1.11 -2.39 -5.79
C ALA A 58 0.03 -2.62 -6.80
N GLY A 59 0.11 -1.76 -7.81
CA GLY A 59 1.02 -1.75 -8.92
C GLY A 59 1.66 -0.37 -8.94
N GLY A 60 2.68 -0.22 -8.11
CA GLY A 60 3.36 1.05 -7.91
C GLY A 60 4.64 0.95 -7.09
N ASP A 61 5.33 -0.20 -7.09
CA ASP A 61 6.79 -0.19 -6.84
C ASP A 61 7.49 0.37 -8.10
N SER A 62 7.19 1.62 -8.42
CA SER A 62 7.92 2.37 -9.43
C SER A 62 9.08 3.10 -8.73
N GLY A 63 10.15 2.36 -8.44
CA GLY A 63 11.48 2.99 -8.45
C GLY A 63 12.58 2.43 -7.55
N GLY A 64 12.32 1.50 -6.62
CA GLY A 64 13.33 1.18 -5.60
C GLY A 64 14.23 -0.02 -5.89
N ARG A 65 13.68 -1.12 -6.43
CA ARG A 65 14.31 -2.45 -6.26
C ARG A 65 14.97 -3.06 -7.48
N ARG A 66 15.28 -2.29 -8.53
CA ARG A 66 15.96 -2.82 -9.73
C ARG A 66 17.12 -1.99 -10.29
N ARG A 67 17.67 -1.01 -9.57
CA ARG A 67 18.84 -0.24 -10.04
C ARG A 67 20.10 -0.36 -9.17
N GLY A 68 20.00 -0.41 -7.85
CA GLY A 68 21.22 -0.42 -7.00
C GLY A 68 22.03 -1.73 -7.02
N GLY A 69 21.42 -2.89 -7.28
CA GLY A 69 22.10 -4.17 -7.11
C GLY A 69 23.16 -4.48 -8.18
N ARG A 70 23.01 -3.98 -9.41
CA ARG A 70 23.98 -4.22 -10.50
C ARG A 70 25.10 -3.18 -10.49
N ASP A 71 24.79 -1.94 -10.16
CA ASP A 71 25.77 -0.84 -10.05
C ASP A 71 26.69 -1.03 -8.85
N ALA A 72 26.18 -1.51 -7.71
CA ALA A 72 27.00 -1.85 -6.54
C ALA A 72 28.01 -2.98 -6.80
N ARG A 73 27.76 -3.85 -7.79
CA ARG A 73 28.69 -4.92 -8.19
C ARG A 73 29.78 -4.44 -9.15
N ARG A 74 29.50 -3.40 -9.94
CA ARG A 74 30.50 -2.80 -10.86
C ARG A 74 31.46 -1.85 -10.16
N ALA A 75 31.04 -1.20 -9.07
CA ALA A 75 31.90 -0.31 -8.29
C ALA A 75 32.93 -1.02 -7.39
N ARG A 76 32.90 -2.37 -7.34
CA ARG A 76 33.77 -3.19 -6.48
C ARG A 76 34.78 -4.05 -7.28
N GLY A 77 34.79 -3.96 -8.61
CA GLY A 77 35.78 -4.59 -9.48
C GLY A 77 36.55 -3.52 -10.22
#